data_AF-F4L5X2-F1
#
_entry.id   AF-F4L5X2-F1
#
_cell.length_a   1.000
_cell.length_b   1.000
_cell.length_c   1.000
_cell.angle_alpha   90.00
_cell.angle_beta   90.00
_cell.angle_gamma   90.00
#
_symmetry.space_group_name_H-M   'P 1'
#
loop_
_entity.id
_entity.type
_entity.pdbx_description
1 polymer ?
#
loop_
_entity_poly.entity_id
_entity_poly.type
_entity_poly.pdbx_seq_one_letter_code
_entity_poly.pdbx_strand_id
1 'polypeptide(L)'
;MEHRSHSISTLAGLAGVLAYLTPIGWVLAFIIHLLRKEEYTAFHLRQAGGIYGTLAVLFFLSRIPFLGWLMWLFGLILCFFLWVVGFMGAVQSKRTIIPYLGPYFQRWFNISRLIALFPGRRAAED
;
A
#
# COMPACT_ATOMS: atom_id res chain seq x y z
N MET A 1 17.44 3.14 -29.84
CA MET A 1 17.19 2.75 -28.43
C MET A 1 16.07 3.62 -27.93
N GLU A 2 14.85 3.07 -27.91
CA GLU A 2 13.63 3.84 -27.64
C GLU A 2 13.60 4.20 -26.15
N HIS A 3 13.75 5.50 -25.86
CA HIS A 3 13.58 6.07 -24.54
C HIS A 3 12.08 6.04 -24.21
N ARG A 4 11.56 4.84 -23.89
CA ARG A 4 10.23 4.68 -23.32
C ARG A 4 10.29 5.37 -21.97
N SER A 5 9.86 6.64 -21.92
CA SER A 5 9.49 7.22 -20.63
C SER A 5 8.51 6.22 -20.02
N HIS A 6 8.81 5.70 -18.83
CA HIS A 6 7.91 4.78 -18.15
C HIS A 6 6.66 5.56 -17.73
N SER A 7 5.80 5.88 -18.69
CA SER A 7 4.45 6.34 -18.42
C SER A 7 3.78 5.22 -17.65
N ILE A 8 3.20 5.57 -16.52
CA ILE A 8 2.45 4.62 -15.70
C ILE A 8 1.33 4.09 -16.59
N SER A 9 1.27 2.76 -16.76
CA SER A 9 0.20 2.14 -17.53
C SER A 9 -1.16 2.44 -16.88
N THR A 10 -2.21 2.61 -17.68
CA THR A 10 -3.56 2.92 -17.15
C THR A 10 -3.99 1.90 -16.09
N LEU A 11 -3.68 0.62 -16.31
CA LEU A 11 -3.96 -0.44 -15.34
C LEU A 11 -3.17 -0.25 -14.04
N ALA A 12 -1.90 0.14 -14.11
CA ALA A 12 -1.09 0.43 -12.92
C ALA A 12 -1.61 1.64 -12.15
N GLY A 13 -2.04 2.70 -12.86
CA GLY A 13 -2.68 3.88 -12.29
C GLY A 13 -3.95 3.53 -11.52
N LEU A 14 -4.86 2.79 -12.17
CA LEU A 14 -6.10 2.30 -11.54
C LEU A 14 -5.80 1.42 -10.33
N ALA A 15 -4.85 0.49 -10.43
CA ALA A 15 -4.46 -0.36 -9.31
C ALA A 15 -3.88 0.44 -8.14
N GLY A 16 -3.13 1.52 -8.42
CA GLY A 16 -2.62 2.43 -7.40
C GLY A 16 -3.74 3.10 -6.60
N VAL A 17 -4.78 3.59 -7.27
CA VAL A 17 -5.97 4.20 -6.63
C VAL A 17 -6.79 3.15 -5.88
N LEU A 18 -7.05 1.99 -6.51
CA LEU A 18 -7.78 0.88 -5.91
C LEU A 18 -7.16 0.42 -4.59
N ALA A 19 -5.82 0.48 -4.49
CA ALA A 19 -5.10 0.07 -3.29
C ALA A 19 -5.52 0.83 -2.02
N TYR A 20 -6.10 2.04 -2.14
CA TYR A 20 -6.49 2.88 -1.01
C TYR A 20 -7.99 2.86 -0.72
N LEU A 21 -8.84 2.35 -1.60
CA LEU A 21 -10.30 2.50 -1.42
C LEU A 21 -10.82 1.68 -0.23
N THR A 22 -10.45 0.40 -0.18
CA THR A 22 -10.84 -0.52 0.89
C THR A 22 -9.77 -1.61 1.05
N PRO A 23 -9.73 -2.35 2.17
CA PRO A 23 -8.89 -3.54 2.27
C PRO A 23 -9.15 -4.55 1.15
N ILE A 24 -10.39 -4.65 0.65
CA ILE A 24 -10.74 -5.48 -0.50
C ILE A 24 -10.10 -4.92 -1.79
N GLY A 25 -10.19 -3.60 -2.01
CA GLY A 25 -9.52 -2.92 -3.13
C GLY A 25 -8.00 -3.09 -3.10
N TRP A 26 -7.41 -3.12 -1.91
CA TRP A 26 -5.99 -3.43 -1.72
C TRP A 26 -5.63 -4.84 -2.17
N VAL A 27 -6.43 -5.85 -1.81
CA VAL A 27 -6.23 -7.23 -2.28
C VAL A 27 -6.36 -7.32 -3.81
N LEU A 28 -7.33 -6.63 -4.41
CA LEU A 28 -7.48 -6.60 -5.87
C LEU A 28 -6.29 -5.93 -6.55
N ALA A 29 -5.81 -4.80 -6.03
CA ALA A 29 -4.61 -4.13 -6.52
C ALA A 29 -3.37 -5.04 -6.39
N PHE A 30 -3.28 -5.83 -5.33
CA PHE A 30 -2.23 -6.83 -5.14
C PHE A 30 -2.30 -7.91 -6.21
N ILE A 31 -3.49 -8.46 -6.50
CA ILE A 31 -3.69 -9.42 -7.60
C ILE A 31 -3.27 -8.82 -8.96
N ILE A 32 -3.61 -7.55 -9.24
CA ILE A 32 -3.17 -6.89 -10.47
C ILE A 32 -1.64 -6.76 -10.53
N HIS A 33 -1.02 -6.35 -9.43
CA HIS A 33 0.45 -6.26 -9.35
C HIS A 33 1.10 -7.64 -9.54
N LEU A 34 0.50 -8.70 -9.00
CA LEU A 34 0.95 -10.06 -9.22
C LEU A 34 0.97 -10.47 -10.70
N LEU A 35 0.11 -9.90 -11.55
CA LEU A 35 0.02 -10.21 -12.98
C LEU A 35 0.88 -9.31 -13.88
N ARG A 36 1.21 -8.10 -13.42
CA ARG A 36 1.90 -7.07 -14.23
C ARG A 36 3.23 -6.59 -13.65
N LYS A 37 3.49 -6.89 -12.37
CA LYS A 37 4.70 -6.57 -11.59
C LYS A 37 5.15 -5.11 -11.66
N GLU A 38 4.20 -4.20 -11.88
CA GLU A 38 4.45 -2.75 -12.00
C GLU A 38 4.94 -2.15 -10.68
N GLU A 39 6.10 -1.49 -10.71
CA GLU A 39 6.70 -0.86 -9.53
C GLU A 39 5.82 0.23 -8.92
N TYR A 40 5.09 0.98 -9.76
CA TYR A 40 4.17 2.01 -9.31
C TYR A 40 3.06 1.42 -8.43
N THR A 41 2.45 0.32 -8.87
CA THR A 41 1.44 -0.40 -8.10
C THR A 41 2.06 -0.98 -6.83
N ALA A 42 3.26 -1.56 -6.92
CA ALA A 42 3.99 -2.06 -5.75
C ALA A 42 4.21 -0.97 -4.70
N PHE A 43 4.58 0.24 -5.12
CA PHE A 43 4.80 1.38 -4.24
C PHE A 43 3.54 1.74 -3.45
N HIS A 44 2.40 1.91 -4.12
CA HIS A 44 1.13 2.27 -3.49
C HIS A 44 0.55 1.13 -2.64
N LEU A 45 0.75 -0.13 -3.04
CA LEU A 45 0.41 -1.29 -2.20
C LEU A 45 1.14 -1.26 -0.86
N ARG A 46 2.43 -0.94 -0.84
CA ARG A 46 3.20 -0.82 0.42
C ARG A 46 2.70 0.33 1.29
N GLN A 47 2.43 1.50 0.69
CA GLN A 47 1.93 2.65 1.43
C GLN A 47 0.54 2.39 2.03
N ALA A 48 -0.43 1.98 1.21
CA ALA A 48 -1.79 1.69 1.67
C ALA A 48 -1.85 0.50 2.63
N GLY A 49 -1.07 -0.56 2.36
CA GLY A 49 -0.98 -1.73 3.22
C GLY A 49 -0.43 -1.38 4.61
N GLY A 50 0.57 -0.49 4.68
CA GLY A 50 1.07 0.03 5.95
C GLY A 50 0.03 0.82 6.75
N ILE A 51 -0.79 1.64 6.07
CA ILE A 51 -1.92 2.32 6.73
C ILE A 51 -2.92 1.30 7.27
N TYR A 52 -3.35 0.32 6.48
CA TYR A 52 -4.31 -0.70 6.93
C TYR A 52 -3.75 -1.55 8.08
N GLY A 53 -2.47 -1.91 8.03
CA GLY A 53 -1.79 -2.59 9.13
C GLY A 53 -1.76 -1.75 10.40
N THR A 54 -1.50 -0.44 10.28
CA THR A 54 -1.53 0.49 11.42
C THR A 54 -2.94 0.62 12.01
N LEU A 55 -3.96 0.73 11.16
CA LEU A 55 -5.37 0.74 11.58
C LEU A 55 -5.77 -0.55 12.30
N ALA A 56 -5.30 -1.71 11.84
CA ALA A 56 -5.53 -2.98 12.52
C ALA A 56 -4.89 -3.01 13.92
N VAL A 57 -3.65 -2.52 14.07
CA VAL A 57 -2.98 -2.40 15.38
C VAL A 57 -3.75 -1.46 16.32
N LEU A 58 -4.17 -0.29 15.82
CA LEU A 58 -4.97 0.66 16.58
C LEU A 58 -6.30 0.05 17.03
N PHE A 59 -6.94 -0.75 16.17
CA PHE A 59 -8.17 -1.46 16.52
C PHE A 59 -7.96 -2.41 17.70
N PHE A 60 -6.86 -3.16 17.75
CA PHE A 60 -6.54 -4.01 18.92
C PHE A 60 -6.22 -3.18 20.17
N LEU A 61 -5.51 -2.06 20.04
CA LEU A 61 -5.23 -1.16 21.16
C LEU A 61 -6.49 -0.55 21.77
N SER A 62 -7.54 -0.32 20.96
CA SER A 62 -8.83 0.20 21.44
C SER A 62 -9.53 -0.68 22.49
N ARG A 63 -9.09 -1.94 22.66
CA ARG A 63 -9.62 -2.85 23.69
C ARG A 63 -9.15 -2.51 25.10
N ILE A 64 -8.13 -1.66 25.25
CA ILE A 64 -7.64 -1.15 26.53
C ILE A 64 -8.45 0.10 26.90
N PRO A 65 -9.21 0.10 28.02
CA PRO A 65 -10.02 1.26 28.42
C PRO A 65 -9.18 2.52 28.64
N PHE A 66 -9.79 3.69 28.40
CA PHE A 66 -9.20 5.03 28.52
C PHE A 66 -8.00 5.31 27.59
N LEU A 67 -6.84 4.71 27.86
CA LEU A 67 -5.62 4.96 27.10
C LEU A 67 -5.71 4.44 25.67
N GLY A 68 -6.25 3.23 25.50
CA GLY A 68 -6.44 2.62 24.17
C GLY A 68 -7.42 3.40 23.31
N TRP A 69 -8.48 3.96 23.91
CA TRP A 69 -9.46 4.79 23.21
C TRP A 69 -8.85 6.09 22.71
N LEU A 70 -8.04 6.75 23.55
CA LEU A 70 -7.37 8.00 23.19
C LEU A 70 -6.37 7.77 22.05
N MET A 71 -5.56 6.72 22.15
CA MET A 71 -4.62 6.30 21.10
C MET A 71 -5.32 5.95 19.80
N TRP A 72 -6.45 5.25 19.88
CA TRP A 72 -7.26 4.91 18.71
C TRP A 72 -7.82 6.15 18.03
N LEU A 73 -8.38 7.10 18.79
CA LEU A 73 -8.95 8.34 18.24
C LEU A 73 -7.89 9.18 17.52
N PHE A 74 -6.76 9.49 18.17
CA PHE A 74 -5.69 10.25 17.53
C PHE A 74 -5.04 9.49 16.39
N GLY A 75 -4.87 8.18 16.55
CA GLY A 75 -4.33 7.30 15.52
C GLY A 75 -5.21 7.27 14.27
N LEU A 76 -6.53 7.27 14.42
CA LEU A 76 -7.46 7.36 13.28
C LEU A 76 -7.32 8.67 12.52
N ILE A 77 -7.27 9.81 13.23
CA ILE A 77 -7.11 11.13 12.60
C ILE A 77 -5.79 11.19 11.82
N LEU A 78 -4.70 10.72 12.43
CA LEU A 78 -3.39 10.66 11.78
C LEU A 78 -3.43 9.73 10.55
N CYS A 79 -3.96 8.50 10.69
CA CYS A 79 -4.04 7.55 9.59
C CYS A 79 -4.89 8.08 8.44
N PHE A 80 -5.98 8.80 8.74
CA PHE A 80 -6.80 9.45 7.72
C PHE A 80 -6.02 10.52 6.95
N PHE A 81 -5.26 11.38 7.64
CA PHE A 81 -4.39 12.35 6.98
C PHE A 81 -3.35 11.67 6.08
N LEU A 82 -2.66 10.64 6.59
CA LEU A 82 -1.68 9.87 5.83
C LEU A 82 -2.31 9.17 4.61
N TRP A 83 -3.53 8.66 4.77
CA TRP A 83 -4.31 8.07 3.70
C TRP A 83 -4.62 9.09 2.59
N VAL A 84 -5.06 10.30 2.94
CA VAL A 84 -5.31 11.37 1.96
C VAL A 84 -4.05 11.69 1.17
N VAL A 85 -2.90 11.85 1.84
CA VAL A 85 -1.62 12.14 1.16
C VAL A 85 -1.24 11.05 0.16
N GLY A 86 -1.32 9.78 0.58
CA GLY A 86 -1.02 8.63 -0.28
C GLY A 86 -1.99 8.50 -1.45
N PHE A 87 -3.30 8.65 -1.17
CA PHE A 87 -4.38 8.58 -2.15
C PHE A 87 -4.26 9.68 -3.20
N MET A 88 -4.01 10.92 -2.79
CA MET A 88 -3.80 12.04 -3.71
C MET A 88 -2.58 11.82 -4.60
N GLY A 89 -1.51 11.22 -4.08
CA GLY A 89 -0.38 10.77 -4.89
C GLY A 89 -0.80 9.77 -5.96
N ALA A 90 -1.61 8.77 -5.58
CA ALA A 90 -2.12 7.77 -6.51
C ALA A 90 -2.99 8.39 -7.62
N VAL A 91 -3.95 9.26 -7.26
CA VAL A 91 -4.80 9.98 -8.22
C VAL A 91 -3.98 10.81 -9.19
N GLN A 92 -2.89 11.43 -8.73
CA GLN A 92 -1.99 12.22 -9.57
C GLN A 92 -0.95 11.39 -10.34
N SER A 93 -1.01 10.05 -10.27
CA SER A 93 0.00 9.16 -10.87
C SER A 93 1.42 9.46 -10.38
N LYS A 94 1.57 9.82 -9.09
CA LYS A 94 2.85 10.14 -8.46
C LYS A 94 3.15 9.17 -7.31
N ARG A 95 4.41 8.75 -7.20
CA ARG A 95 4.91 7.97 -6.06
C ARG A 95 5.12 8.86 -4.84
N THR A 96 4.03 9.42 -4.30
CA THR A 96 4.07 10.26 -3.10
C THR A 96 4.29 9.40 -1.86
N ILE A 97 5.43 9.59 -1.20
CA ILE A 97 5.72 8.93 0.06
C ILE A 97 4.94 9.61 1.17
N ILE A 98 4.19 8.82 1.94
CA ILE A 98 3.46 9.32 3.11
C ILE A 98 4.49 9.80 4.15
N PRO A 99 4.29 10.98 4.78
CA PRO A 99 5.24 11.51 5.73
C PRO A 99 5.34 10.64 6.99
N TYR A 100 6.50 10.68 7.64
CA TYR A 100 6.85 9.95 8.87
C TYR A 100 6.84 8.42 8.74
N LEU A 101 5.71 7.79 8.40
CA LEU A 101 5.56 6.33 8.37
C LEU A 101 5.86 5.70 7.00
N GLY A 102 5.66 6.46 5.90
CA GLY A 102 5.80 5.93 4.55
C GLY A 102 7.17 5.32 4.23
N PRO A 103 8.31 5.88 4.65
CA PRO A 103 9.63 5.26 4.45
C PRO A 103 9.77 3.91 5.15
N TYR A 104 9.17 3.75 6.32
CA TYR A 104 9.17 2.48 7.05
C TYR A 104 8.30 1.44 6.33
N PHE A 105 7.11 1.84 5.86
CA PHE A 105 6.24 0.95 5.09
C PHE A 105 6.92 0.43 3.82
N GLN A 106 7.68 1.26 3.12
CA GLN A 106 8.46 0.82 1.94
C GLN A 106 9.51 -0.24 2.29
N ARG A 107 10.11 -0.16 3.49
CA ARG A 107 11.14 -1.11 3.95
C ARG A 107 10.53 -2.40 4.50
N TRP A 108 9.47 -2.30 5.30
CA TRP A 108 8.84 -3.45 5.96
C TRP A 108 8.06 -4.32 4.99
N PHE A 109 7.28 -3.71 4.10
CA PHE A 109 6.43 -4.45 3.17
C PHE A 109 7.16 -4.75 1.86
N ASN A 110 8.23 -5.56 1.90
CA ASN A 110 8.88 -5.98 0.66
C ASN A 110 7.99 -7.00 -0.09
N ILE A 111 7.28 -6.54 -1.11
CA ILE A 111 6.36 -7.35 -1.92
C ILE A 111 7.09 -8.52 -2.61
N SER A 112 8.35 -8.35 -3.01
CA SER A 112 9.13 -9.44 -3.62
C SER A 112 9.35 -10.60 -2.65
N ARG A 113 9.52 -10.31 -1.34
CA ARG A 113 9.58 -11.35 -0.30
C ARG A 113 8.23 -12.04 -0.11
N LEU A 114 7.13 -11.30 -0.19
CA LEU A 114 5.77 -11.87 -0.08
C LEU A 114 5.46 -12.80 -1.26
N ILE A 115 5.91 -12.47 -2.47
CA ILE A 115 5.72 -13.33 -3.65
C ILE A 115 6.54 -14.62 -3.51
N ALA A 116 7.75 -14.55 -2.92
CA ALA A 116 8.60 -15.71 -2.71
C ALA A 116 8.03 -16.76 -1.73
N LEU A 117 6.98 -16.40 -0.96
CA LEU A 117 6.24 -17.34 -0.11
C LEU A 117 5.31 -18.27 -0.91
N PHE A 118 5.07 -17.99 -2.20
CA PHE A 118 4.25 -18.82 -3.08
C PHE A 118 5.15 -19.64 -4.01
N PRO A 119 5.55 -20.87 -3.62
CA PRO A 119 6.57 -21.65 -4.32
C PRO A 119 6.21 -21.96 -5.79
N GLY A 120 4.92 -22.14 -6.10
CA GLY A 120 4.45 -22.46 -7.45
C GLY A 120 4.68 -21.36 -8.50
N ARG A 121 5.12 -20.17 -8.10
CA ARG A 121 5.43 -19.09 -9.05
C ARG A 121 6.91 -19.02 -9.45
N ARG A 122 7.84 -19.60 -8.67
CA ARG A 122 9.27 -19.65 -9.05
C ARG A 122 9.50 -20.56 -10.26
N ALA A 123 8.84 -21.71 -10.29
CA ALA A 123 9.03 -22.72 -11.35
C ALA A 123 8.49 -22.34 -12.74
N ALA A 124 7.79 -21.20 -12.88
CA ALA A 124 7.30 -20.69 -14.17
C ALA A 124 8.12 -19.48 -14.67
N GLU A 125 9.12 -19.06 -13.90
CA GLU A 125 10.02 -17.94 -14.21
C GLU A 125 11.44 -18.44 -14.58
N ASP A 126 11.68 -19.76 -14.46
CA ASP A 126 12.86 -20.51 -14.93
C ASP A 126 12.54 -21.22 -16.27
#